data_AF-A0A815MT37-F1
#
_entry.id   AF-A0A815MT37-F1
#
_cell.length_a   1.000
_cell.length_b   1.000
_cell.length_c   1.000
_cell.angle_alpha   90.00
_cell.angle_beta   90.00
_cell.angle_gamma   90.00
#
_symmetry.space_group_name_H-M   'P 1'
#
loop_
_entity.id
_entity.type
_entity.pdbx_description
1 polymer ?
#
loop_
_entity_poly.entity_id
_entity_poly.type
_entity_poly.pdbx_seq_one_letter_code
_entity_poly.pdbx_strand_id
1 'polypeptide(L)'
;MSGTMFCYQAAAWSIASMVTALIFMPKFREMNFTSIYEYLEKRFDQSVRTCASVTFSVYMFIYMALVLYAPSLALSQTTGLNKWLSVVSIGVVCTFYSSVGGMKAIIWTDVLQALVMYVGVLVVIIQGLILVGGFKRAFSIASQGDRIEFDNVSFDPRTRHTIWSILIGNSFNALLTYGFNQMQ
;
A
#
# COMPACT_ATOMS: atom_id res chain seq x y z
N MET A 1 -7.14 -19.73 -8.27
CA MET A 1 -6.35 -18.47 -8.13
C MET A 1 -7.38 -17.36 -8.08
N SER A 2 -7.73 -16.88 -6.88
CA SER A 2 -8.96 -16.14 -6.59
C SER A 2 -8.89 -14.67 -7.06
N GLY A 3 -8.96 -14.46 -8.38
CA GLY A 3 -8.78 -13.15 -9.00
C GLY A 3 -9.81 -12.10 -8.57
N THR A 4 -11.07 -12.50 -8.39
CA THR A 4 -12.15 -11.60 -7.93
C THR A 4 -12.04 -11.18 -6.46
N MET A 5 -11.34 -11.97 -5.62
CA MET A 5 -11.20 -11.65 -4.19
C MET A 5 -10.37 -10.38 -3.93
N PHE A 6 -9.46 -10.03 -4.85
CA PHE A 6 -8.70 -8.78 -4.77
C PHE A 6 -9.57 -7.52 -4.89
N CYS A 7 -10.73 -7.60 -5.57
CA CYS A 7 -11.67 -6.49 -5.62
C CYS A 7 -12.27 -6.18 -4.24
N TYR A 8 -12.55 -7.22 -3.44
CA TYR A 8 -13.01 -7.06 -2.06
C TYR A 8 -11.92 -6.48 -1.16
N GLN A 9 -10.65 -6.78 -1.43
CA GLN A 9 -9.54 -6.16 -0.71
C GLN A 9 -9.50 -4.65 -0.94
N ALA A 10 -9.63 -4.19 -2.18
CA ALA A 10 -9.68 -2.76 -2.49
C ALA A 10 -10.86 -2.05 -1.81
N ALA A 11 -12.05 -2.66 -1.81
CA ALA A 11 -13.21 -2.13 -1.12
C ALA A 11 -13.02 -2.06 0.41
N ALA A 12 -12.44 -3.12 1.01
CA ALA A 12 -12.17 -3.17 2.44
C ALA A 12 -11.17 -2.08 2.88
N TRP A 13 -10.12 -1.82 2.08
CA TRP A 13 -9.16 -0.75 2.35
C TRP A 13 -9.80 0.64 2.30
N SER A 14 -10.66 0.91 1.32
CA SER A 14 -11.39 2.18 1.22
C SER A 14 -12.35 2.42 2.38
N ILE A 15 -13.04 1.37 2.83
CA ILE A 15 -13.93 1.47 4.00
C ILE A 15 -13.10 1.71 5.28
N ALA A 16 -12.01 0.95 5.46
CA ALA A 16 -11.13 1.10 6.62
C ALA A 16 -10.48 2.49 6.70
N SER A 17 -10.06 3.06 5.55
CA SER A 17 -9.51 4.42 5.51
C SER A 17 -10.57 5.48 5.84
N MET A 18 -11.81 5.34 5.34
CA MET A 18 -12.92 6.23 5.71
C MET A 18 -13.25 6.16 7.20
N VAL A 19 -13.33 4.96 7.78
CA VAL A 19 -13.59 4.77 9.22
C VAL A 19 -12.46 5.40 10.04
N THR A 20 -11.21 5.19 9.62
CA THR A 20 -10.05 5.76 10.32
C THR A 20 -10.05 7.28 10.27
N ALA A 21 -10.31 7.86 9.09
CA ALA A 21 -10.39 9.30 8.90
C ALA A 21 -11.54 9.93 9.71
N LEU A 22 -12.69 9.28 9.81
CA LEU A 22 -13.85 9.84 10.51
C LEU A 22 -13.77 9.68 12.04
N ILE A 23 -13.19 8.59 12.55
CA ILE A 23 -13.18 8.30 13.99
C ILE A 23 -11.87 8.77 14.65
N PHE A 24 -10.73 8.46 14.05
CA PHE A 24 -9.43 8.72 14.67
C PHE A 24 -8.93 10.14 14.37
N MET A 25 -9.13 10.66 13.16
CA MET A 25 -8.65 12.00 12.81
C MET A 25 -9.23 13.14 13.67
N PRO A 26 -10.54 13.21 13.98
CA PRO A 26 -11.05 14.27 14.86
C PRO A 26 -10.47 14.18 16.27
N LYS A 27 -10.37 12.96 16.83
CA LYS A 27 -9.74 12.73 18.14
C LYS A 27 -8.28 13.17 18.16
N PHE A 28 -7.50 12.87 17.12
CA PHE A 28 -6.10 13.32 17.05
C PHE A 28 -5.99 14.85 16.96
N ARG A 29 -6.88 15.51 16.21
CA ARG A 29 -6.89 16.97 16.10
C ARG A 29 -7.27 17.64 17.43
N GLU A 30 -8.23 17.10 18.17
CA GLU A 30 -8.61 17.61 19.49
C GLU A 30 -7.47 17.52 20.52
N MET A 31 -6.62 16.49 20.40
CA MET A 31 -5.51 16.27 21.32
C MET A 31 -4.23 17.08 21.00
N ASN A 32 -4.19 17.84 19.90
CA ASN A 32 -3.05 18.69 19.47
C ASN A 32 -1.68 17.97 19.45
N PHE A 33 -1.65 16.65 19.30
CA PHE A 33 -0.39 15.91 19.18
C PHE A 33 0.08 15.93 17.73
N THR A 34 1.37 16.19 17.54
CA THR A 34 1.99 16.19 16.20
C THR A 34 2.38 14.76 15.79
N SER A 35 2.47 13.83 16.75
CA SER A 35 2.85 12.44 16.51
C SER A 35 2.26 11.47 17.54
N ILE A 36 1.98 10.23 17.13
CA ILE A 36 1.61 9.13 18.05
C ILE A 36 2.67 8.90 19.14
N TYR A 37 3.95 9.17 18.85
CA TYR A 37 5.02 9.02 19.84
C TYR A 37 4.90 10.01 21.00
N GLU A 38 4.32 11.18 20.75
CA GLU A 38 4.04 12.20 21.78
C GLU A 38 2.90 11.76 22.71
N TYR A 39 1.91 11.04 22.16
CA TYR A 39 0.88 10.39 22.96
C TYR A 39 1.48 9.29 23.86
N LEU A 40 2.40 8.47 23.34
CA LEU A 40 3.08 7.43 24.12
C LEU A 40 3.89 7.99 25.28
N GLU A 41 4.56 9.13 25.08
CA GLU A 41 5.30 9.82 26.15
C GLU A 41 4.38 10.29 27.27
N LYS A 42 3.26 10.95 26.94
CA LYS A 42 2.31 11.41 27.96
C LYS A 42 1.61 10.28 28.71
N ARG A 43 1.46 9.09 28.10
CA ARG A 43 0.77 7.95 28.72
C ARG A 43 1.69 7.07 29.57
N PHE A 44 2.93 6.89 29.14
CA PHE A 44 3.91 5.99 29.75
C PHE A 44 5.10 6.76 30.31
N ASP A 45 6.10 7.04 29.47
CA ASP A 45 7.33 7.75 29.84
C ASP A 45 8.14 8.11 28.57
N GLN A 46 9.07 9.04 28.67
CA GLN A 46 10.01 9.45 27.61
C GLN A 46 10.91 8.28 27.14
N SER A 47 11.23 7.35 28.03
CA SER A 47 12.00 6.14 27.70
C SER A 47 11.29 5.25 26.68
N VAL A 48 9.96 5.10 26.82
CA VAL A 48 9.11 4.31 25.92
C VAL A 48 9.00 5.01 24.56
N ARG A 49 8.83 6.33 24.55
CA ARG A 49 8.83 7.14 23.31
C ARG A 49 10.11 6.91 22.50
N THR A 50 11.27 7.02 23.15
CA THR A 50 12.57 6.91 22.47
C THR A 50 12.78 5.50 21.92
N CYS A 51 12.48 4.46 22.71
CA CYS A 51 12.59 3.07 22.26
C CYS A 51 11.67 2.77 21.07
N ALA A 52 10.41 3.22 21.12
CA ALA A 52 9.43 3.03 20.06
C ALA A 52 9.83 3.76 18.77
N SER A 53 10.25 5.03 18.87
CA SER A 53 10.69 5.80 17.70
C SER A 53 11.94 5.22 17.04
N VAL A 54 12.92 4.74 17.82
CA VAL A 54 14.13 4.10 17.26
C VAL A 54 13.77 2.79 16.55
N THR A 55 12.97 1.94 17.20
CA THR A 55 12.55 0.65 16.62
C THR A 55 11.78 0.86 15.31
N PHE A 56 10.84 1.81 15.29
CA PHE A 56 10.09 2.16 14.08
C PHE A 56 10.99 2.75 13.00
N SER A 57 11.95 3.60 13.35
CA SER A 57 12.89 4.18 12.36
C SER A 57 13.73 3.11 11.69
N VAL A 58 14.24 2.13 12.45
CA VAL A 58 15.00 0.99 11.91
C VAL A 58 14.11 0.12 11.00
N TYR A 59 12.89 -0.20 11.46
CA TYR A 59 11.92 -0.93 10.65
C TYR A 59 11.64 -0.22 9.32
N MET A 60 11.38 1.09 9.38
CA MET A 60 11.01 1.87 8.21
C MET A 60 12.19 2.02 7.23
N PHE A 61 13.43 2.12 7.74
CA PHE A 61 14.62 2.14 6.89
C PHE A 61 14.77 0.83 6.07
N ILE A 62 14.61 -0.32 6.73
CA ILE A 62 14.69 -1.63 6.07
C ILE A 62 13.53 -1.78 5.07
N TYR A 63 12.33 -1.39 5.46
CA TYR A 63 11.15 -1.46 4.61
C TYR A 63 11.31 -0.61 3.34
N MET A 64 11.77 0.64 3.48
CA MET A 64 12.01 1.53 2.32
C MET A 64 13.09 1.00 1.38
N ALA A 65 14.15 0.35 1.90
CA ALA A 65 15.16 -0.30 1.08
C ALA A 65 14.56 -1.43 0.21
N LEU A 66 13.66 -2.22 0.77
CA LEU A 66 12.93 -3.27 0.03
C LEU A 66 11.97 -2.68 -1.00
N VAL A 67 11.24 -1.62 -0.66
CA VAL A 67 10.32 -0.94 -1.57
C VAL A 67 11.08 -0.34 -2.76
N LEU A 68 12.25 0.26 -2.55
CA LEU A 68 13.09 0.83 -3.61
C LEU A 68 13.74 -0.25 -4.51
N TYR A 69 13.86 -1.48 -4.01
CA TYR A 69 14.39 -2.59 -4.80
C TYR A 69 13.44 -3.00 -5.95
N ALA A 70 12.12 -2.97 -5.76
CA ALA A 70 11.16 -3.32 -6.81
C ALA A 70 11.27 -2.46 -8.09
N PRO A 71 11.24 -1.11 -8.02
CA PRO A 71 11.39 -0.26 -9.22
C PRO A 71 12.80 -0.32 -9.80
N SER A 72 13.84 -0.52 -8.99
CA SER A 72 15.21 -0.69 -9.51
C SER A 72 15.42 -1.98 -10.28
N LEU A 73 14.77 -3.06 -9.84
CA LEU A 73 14.75 -4.32 -10.58
C LEU A 73 14.01 -4.15 -11.91
N ALA A 74 12.85 -3.49 -11.91
CA ALA A 74 12.09 -3.20 -13.12
C ALA A 74 12.92 -2.35 -14.11
N LEU A 75 13.61 -1.31 -13.63
CA LEU A 75 14.47 -0.45 -14.45
C LEU A 75 15.66 -1.22 -15.04
N SER A 76 16.30 -2.09 -14.26
CA SER A 76 17.40 -2.94 -14.73
C SER A 76 16.93 -3.89 -15.84
N GLN A 77 15.73 -4.46 -15.71
CA GLN A 77 15.16 -5.35 -16.72
C GLN A 77 14.80 -4.64 -18.03
N THR A 78 14.28 -3.42 -17.98
CA THR A 78 13.89 -2.67 -19.17
C THR A 78 15.06 -1.99 -19.88
N THR A 79 16.06 -1.53 -19.12
CA THR A 79 17.20 -0.77 -19.68
C THR A 79 18.42 -1.66 -19.94
N GLY A 80 18.46 -2.88 -19.39
CA GLY A 80 19.61 -3.78 -19.47
C GLY A 80 20.82 -3.33 -18.62
N LEU A 81 20.63 -2.35 -17.74
CA LEU A 81 21.68 -1.83 -16.86
C LEU A 81 22.02 -2.82 -15.74
N ASN A 82 23.26 -2.76 -15.26
CA ASN A 82 23.69 -3.47 -14.07
C ASN A 82 22.81 -3.07 -12.87
N LYS A 83 22.26 -4.06 -12.15
CA LYS A 83 21.35 -3.88 -11.02
C LYS A 83 21.86 -2.87 -10.00
N TRP A 84 23.15 -2.89 -9.69
CA TRP A 84 23.77 -1.96 -8.75
C TRP A 84 23.69 -0.51 -9.22
N LEU A 85 23.88 -0.27 -10.52
CA LEU A 85 23.79 1.06 -11.11
C LEU A 85 22.35 1.58 -11.10
N SER A 86 21.37 0.71 -11.35
CA SER A 86 19.94 1.04 -11.28
C SER A 86 19.47 1.37 -9.87
N VAL A 87 19.96 0.66 -8.85
CA VAL A 87 19.63 0.95 -7.44
C VAL A 87 20.20 2.31 -7.03
N VAL A 88 21.47 2.57 -7.34
CA VAL A 88 22.14 3.83 -6.98
C VAL A 88 21.49 5.02 -7.69
N SER A 89 21.17 4.89 -8.98
CA SER A 89 20.55 6.00 -9.73
C SER A 89 19.17 6.37 -9.19
N ILE A 90 18.30 5.39 -8.93
CA ILE A 90 16.97 5.63 -8.35
C ILE A 90 17.10 6.21 -6.93
N GLY A 91 18.02 5.68 -6.12
CA GLY A 91 18.28 6.19 -4.78
C GLY A 91 18.68 7.67 -4.78
N VAL A 92 19.64 8.04 -5.65
CA VAL A 92 20.11 9.43 -5.78
C VAL A 92 18.98 10.36 -6.23
N VAL A 93 18.23 9.98 -7.26
CA VAL A 93 17.09 10.78 -7.74
C VAL A 93 16.05 10.95 -6.62
N CYS A 94 15.71 9.85 -5.94
CA CYS A 94 14.76 9.82 -4.83
C CYS A 94 15.16 10.74 -3.67
N THR A 95 16.40 10.62 -3.20
CA THR A 95 16.92 11.48 -2.14
C THR A 95 16.99 12.94 -2.59
N PHE A 96 17.40 13.21 -3.84
CA PHE A 96 17.54 14.56 -4.34
C PHE A 96 16.19 15.29 -4.35
N TYR A 97 15.16 14.74 -5.01
CA TYR A 97 13.87 15.45 -5.06
C TYR A 97 13.18 15.50 -3.69
N SER A 98 13.37 14.49 -2.83
CA SER A 98 12.80 14.48 -1.47
C SER A 98 13.44 15.54 -0.58
N SER A 99 14.77 15.72 -0.69
CA SER A 99 15.52 16.71 0.10
C SER A 99 15.20 18.15 -0.31
N VAL A 100 15.03 18.40 -1.62
CA VAL A 100 14.78 19.76 -2.15
C VAL A 100 13.33 20.17 -1.94
N GLY A 101 12.38 19.25 -2.11
CA GLY A 101 10.96 19.57 -2.15
C GLY A 101 10.24 19.53 -0.79
N GLY A 102 10.82 18.85 0.20
CA GLY A 102 10.19 18.63 1.50
C GLY A 102 8.84 17.89 1.39
N MET A 103 8.06 17.90 2.49
CA MET A 103 6.82 17.12 2.58
C MET A 103 5.77 17.50 1.51
N LYS A 104 5.71 18.79 1.14
CA LYS A 104 4.75 19.25 0.12
C LYS A 104 5.05 18.67 -1.27
N ALA A 105 6.31 18.62 -1.67
CA ALA A 105 6.67 18.04 -2.96
C ALA A 105 6.44 16.54 -2.99
N ILE A 106 6.73 15.84 -1.88
CA ILE A 106 6.50 14.39 -1.76
C ILE A 106 5.03 14.07 -2.01
N ILE A 107 4.10 14.83 -1.41
CA ILE A 107 2.65 14.64 -1.64
C ILE A 107 2.30 14.82 -3.12
N TRP A 108 2.84 15.83 -3.79
CA TRP A 108 2.58 16.04 -5.22
C TRP A 108 3.16 14.92 -6.09
N THR A 109 4.34 14.40 -5.76
CA THR A 109 4.91 13.25 -6.47
C THR A 109 4.08 11.99 -6.26
N ASP A 110 3.53 11.77 -5.07
CA ASP A 110 2.66 10.62 -4.79
C ASP A 110 1.34 10.70 -5.55
N VAL A 111 0.74 11.91 -5.67
CA VAL A 111 -0.47 12.12 -6.48
C VAL A 111 -0.20 11.82 -7.96
N LEU A 112 0.94 12.27 -8.49
CA LEU A 112 1.33 11.96 -9.87
C LEU A 112 1.59 10.46 -10.06
N GLN A 113 2.28 9.81 -9.12
CA GLN A 113 2.53 8.37 -9.17
C GLN A 113 1.21 7.58 -9.15
N ALA A 114 0.28 7.94 -8.27
CA ALA A 114 -1.04 7.30 -8.21
C ALA A 114 -1.79 7.44 -9.54
N LEU A 115 -1.80 8.64 -10.14
CA LEU A 115 -2.43 8.89 -11.44
C LEU A 115 -1.82 8.01 -12.54
N VAL A 116 -0.49 7.96 -12.63
CA VAL A 116 0.21 7.13 -13.62
C VAL A 116 -0.11 5.64 -13.41
N MET A 117 -0.17 5.17 -12.17
CA MET A 117 -0.55 3.78 -11.87
C MET A 117 -1.98 3.48 -12.31
N TYR A 118 -2.95 4.36 -12.04
CA TYR A 118 -4.34 4.16 -12.47
C TYR A 118 -4.45 4.08 -14.00
N VAL A 119 -3.80 5.00 -14.71
CA VAL A 119 -3.79 4.99 -16.18
C VAL A 119 -3.11 3.72 -16.71
N GLY A 120 -1.98 3.32 -16.13
CA GLY A 120 -1.27 2.09 -16.52
C GLY A 120 -2.13 0.84 -16.37
N VAL A 121 -2.84 0.71 -15.25
CA VAL A 121 -3.78 -0.41 -15.03
C VAL A 121 -4.90 -0.40 -16.06
N LEU A 122 -5.50 0.76 -16.35
CA LEU A 122 -6.55 0.87 -17.36
C LEU A 122 -6.06 0.46 -18.75
N VAL A 123 -4.87 0.91 -19.16
CA VAL A 123 -4.28 0.55 -20.45
C VAL A 123 -4.05 -0.97 -20.54
N VAL A 124 -3.52 -1.59 -19.48
CA VAL A 124 -3.31 -3.05 -19.43
C VAL A 124 -4.64 -3.80 -19.53
N ILE A 125 -5.68 -3.34 -18.84
CA ILE A 125 -7.02 -3.95 -18.92
C ILE A 125 -7.57 -3.85 -20.35
N ILE A 126 -7.51 -2.66 -20.97
CA ILE A 126 -8.03 -2.45 -22.32
C ILE A 126 -7.28 -3.33 -23.33
N GLN A 127 -5.95 -3.34 -23.28
CA GLN A 127 -5.14 -4.19 -24.17
C GLN A 127 -5.40 -5.68 -23.95
N GLY A 128 -5.52 -6.11 -22.69
CA GLY A 128 -5.90 -7.48 -22.35
C GLY A 128 -7.27 -7.86 -22.93
N LEU A 129 -8.25 -6.96 -22.86
CA LEU A 129 -9.58 -7.18 -23.42
C LEU A 129 -9.57 -7.27 -24.95
N ILE A 130 -8.76 -6.45 -25.63
CA ILE A 130 -8.62 -6.51 -27.09
C ILE A 130 -7.99 -7.85 -27.51
N LEU A 131 -6.90 -8.27 -26.86
CA LEU A 131 -6.21 -9.53 -27.16
C LEU A 131 -7.09 -10.77 -26.95
N VAL A 132 -7.97 -10.74 -25.95
CA VAL A 132 -8.88 -11.85 -25.63
C VAL A 132 -10.13 -11.86 -26.54
N GLY A 133 -10.35 -10.82 -27.35
CA GLY A 133 -11.50 -10.73 -28.25
C GLY A 133 -12.77 -10.18 -27.59
N GLY A 134 -12.62 -9.32 -26.58
CA GLY A 134 -13.69 -8.56 -25.93
C GLY A 134 -14.09 -9.06 -24.55
N PHE A 135 -14.83 -8.20 -23.83
CA PHE A 135 -15.25 -8.41 -22.43
C PHE A 135 -15.99 -9.74 -22.21
N LYS A 136 -16.88 -10.11 -23.14
CA LYS A 136 -17.69 -11.33 -23.04
C LYS A 136 -16.83 -12.59 -23.08
N ARG A 137 -15.76 -12.60 -23.88
CA ARG A 137 -14.83 -13.73 -23.98
C ARG A 137 -13.87 -13.78 -22.79
N ALA A 138 -13.41 -12.62 -22.30
CA ALA A 138 -12.63 -12.52 -21.07
C ALA A 138 -13.40 -13.05 -19.85
N PHE A 139 -14.68 -12.68 -19.72
CA PHE A 139 -15.53 -13.16 -18.64
C PHE A 139 -15.80 -14.67 -18.74
N SER A 140 -16.04 -15.19 -19.96
CA SER A 140 -16.22 -16.63 -20.18
C SER A 140 -14.96 -17.43 -19.81
N ILE A 141 -13.77 -16.96 -20.18
CA ILE A 141 -12.49 -17.58 -19.80
C ILE A 141 -12.27 -17.51 -18.28
N ALA A 142 -12.59 -16.38 -17.65
CA ALA A 142 -12.49 -16.25 -16.20
C ALA A 142 -13.45 -17.19 -15.45
N SER A 143 -14.66 -17.39 -15.98
CA SER A 143 -15.65 -18.32 -15.43
C SER A 143 -15.25 -19.77 -15.64
N GLN A 144 -14.71 -20.14 -16.81
CA GLN A 144 -14.22 -21.49 -17.10
C GLN A 144 -12.95 -21.83 -16.31
N GLY A 145 -12.12 -20.83 -16.03
CA GLY A 145 -10.88 -21.00 -15.27
C GLY A 145 -11.05 -21.01 -13.75
N ASP A 146 -12.29 -21.06 -13.24
CA ASP A 146 -12.62 -21.02 -11.81
C ASP A 146 -11.95 -19.83 -11.08
N ARG A 147 -11.88 -18.67 -11.76
CA ARG A 147 -11.25 -17.45 -11.23
C ARG A 147 -12.27 -16.48 -10.64
N ILE A 148 -13.55 -16.80 -10.78
CA ILE A 148 -14.70 -16.02 -10.29
C ILE A 148 -15.21 -16.69 -9.02
N GLU A 149 -14.55 -16.39 -7.90
CA GLU A 149 -14.99 -16.78 -6.57
C GLU A 149 -15.53 -15.54 -5.85
N PHE A 150 -16.84 -15.50 -5.59
CA PHE A 150 -17.49 -14.43 -4.84
C PHE A 150 -17.97 -14.87 -3.44
N ASP A 151 -18.10 -16.17 -3.19
CA ASP A 151 -18.94 -16.69 -2.10
C ASP A 151 -18.20 -17.63 -1.11
N ASN A 152 -16.88 -17.46 -0.94
CA ASN A 152 -16.15 -18.19 0.10
C ASN A 152 -16.31 -17.51 1.48
N VAL A 153 -17.48 -17.71 2.07
CA VAL A 153 -17.88 -17.23 3.42
C VAL A 153 -17.51 -18.27 4.50
N SER A 154 -16.51 -19.12 4.25
CA SER A 154 -16.08 -20.09 5.26
C SER A 154 -15.36 -19.39 6.43
N PHE A 155 -15.67 -19.79 7.65
CA PHE A 155 -14.94 -19.39 8.86
C PHE A 155 -13.68 -20.24 9.10
N ASP A 156 -13.34 -21.17 8.20
CA ASP A 156 -12.20 -22.06 8.35
C ASP A 156 -10.86 -21.30 8.18
N PRO A 157 -10.04 -21.17 9.24
CA PRO A 157 -8.76 -20.47 9.20
C PRO A 157 -7.69 -21.15 8.33
N ARG A 158 -7.94 -22.36 7.80
CA ARG A 158 -7.03 -23.06 6.87
C ARG A 158 -7.19 -22.62 5.42
N THR A 159 -8.28 -21.92 5.09
CA THR A 159 -8.52 -21.41 3.74
C THR A 159 -7.76 -20.10 3.53
N ARG A 160 -7.00 -20.01 2.42
CA ARG A 160 -6.02 -18.93 2.18
C ARG A 160 -6.66 -17.53 2.07
N HIS A 161 -7.87 -17.44 1.52
CA HIS A 161 -8.60 -16.20 1.33
C HIS A 161 -10.10 -16.45 1.53
N THR A 162 -10.65 -15.91 2.60
CA THR A 162 -12.09 -15.82 2.88
C THR A 162 -12.51 -14.38 3.04
N ILE A 163 -13.79 -14.08 2.81
CA ILE A 163 -14.31 -12.71 2.99
C ILE A 163 -14.00 -12.18 4.40
N TRP A 164 -14.11 -13.02 5.43
CA TRP A 164 -13.80 -12.67 6.82
C TRP A 164 -12.31 -12.42 7.06
N SER A 165 -11.44 -13.31 6.57
CA SER A 165 -9.99 -13.13 6.71
C SER A 165 -9.52 -11.86 5.99
N ILE A 166 -10.11 -11.54 4.83
CA ILE A 166 -9.80 -10.34 4.07
C ILE A 166 -10.33 -9.11 4.80
N LEU A 167 -11.60 -9.09 5.22
CA LEU A 167 -12.20 -7.92 5.85
C LEU A 167 -11.54 -7.58 7.18
N ILE A 168 -11.41 -8.56 8.08
CA ILE A 168 -10.81 -8.37 9.41
C ILE A 168 -9.31 -8.13 9.28
N GLY A 169 -8.60 -8.97 8.51
CA GLY A 169 -7.15 -8.86 8.34
C GLY A 169 -6.74 -7.52 7.72
N ASN A 170 -7.43 -7.07 6.66
CA ASN A 170 -7.12 -5.80 6.03
C ASN A 170 -7.57 -4.60 6.89
N SER A 171 -8.67 -4.69 7.64
CA SER A 171 -9.08 -3.61 8.54
C SER A 171 -8.07 -3.39 9.66
N PHE A 172 -7.58 -4.48 10.27
CA PHE A 172 -6.49 -4.38 11.25
C PHE A 172 -5.21 -3.84 10.63
N ASN A 173 -4.82 -4.33 9.44
CA ASN A 173 -3.64 -3.84 8.74
C ASN A 173 -3.74 -2.34 8.42
N ALA A 174 -4.88 -1.88 7.92
CA ALA A 174 -5.14 -0.47 7.63
C ALA A 174 -5.10 0.38 8.90
N LEU A 175 -5.72 -0.07 10.00
CA LEU A 175 -5.66 0.62 11.29
C LEU A 175 -4.23 0.71 11.84
N LEU A 176 -3.43 -0.36 11.72
CA LEU A 176 -2.03 -0.33 12.14
C LEU A 176 -1.22 0.62 11.25
N THR A 177 -1.43 0.58 9.94
CA THR A 177 -0.69 1.42 8.99
C THR A 177 -1.02 2.89 9.22
N TYR A 178 -2.29 3.28 9.22
CA TYR A 178 -2.67 4.68 9.45
C TYR A 178 -2.48 5.13 10.91
N GLY A 179 -2.59 4.20 11.86
CA GLY A 179 -2.50 4.47 13.30
C GLY A 179 -1.08 4.54 13.84
N PHE A 180 -0.08 3.96 13.17
CA PHE A 180 1.34 4.09 13.52
C PHE A 180 2.13 4.94 12.52
N ASN A 181 1.74 4.92 11.24
CA ASN A 181 2.39 5.66 10.17
C ASN A 181 1.49 6.81 9.67
N GLN A 182 1.45 7.92 10.41
CA GLN A 182 0.69 9.13 10.06
C GLN A 182 1.14 9.83 8.77
N MET A 183 2.24 9.37 8.19
CA MET A 183 2.95 10.00 7.07
C MET A 183 2.76 9.26 5.74
N GLN A 184 1.89 8.25 5.70
CA GLN A 184 1.62 7.40 4.53
C GLN A 184 0.16 7.50 4.12
#